data_AF-A0A316M162-F1
#
_entry.id   AF-A0A316M162-F1
#
_cell.length_a   1.000
_cell.length_b   1.000
_cell.length_c   1.000
_cell.angle_alpha   90.00
_cell.angle_beta   90.00
_cell.angle_gamma   90.00
#
_symmetry.space_group_name_H-M   'P 1'
#
loop_
_entity.id
_entity.type
_entity.pdbx_description
1 polymer ?
#
loop_
_entity_poly.entity_id
_entity_poly.type
_entity_poly.pdbx_seq_one_letter_code
_entity_poly.pdbx_strand_id
1 'polypeptide(L)'
;DKKIRLRLRDLFVLHAAYARDFFRSGLPLVLSNTSWGIAMSVQTAIIGRLGEAAISASSIATTIFQVVTVLTYGVATASGVVIGKTVGEGRIDDVKQYAKTLQVLYLIIGAVTSLALLGAKQFIVDLYKVTPESASLAHSFILILCVTVVGTSYQMPALTGIVSGGGETKFVLYNDIIFMWCIVLPVSMVSAFVLKLPSTVTFACLKSDQILKCAVAAVKVNRYRWIRVLTRPAE
;
A
#
# COMPACT_ATOMS: atom_id res chain seq x y z
N ASP A 1 -17.46 5.73 -27.00
CA ASP A 1 -17.83 4.37 -27.39
C ASP A 1 -19.27 4.37 -27.92
N LYS A 2 -19.50 4.05 -29.21
CA LYS A 2 -20.81 4.18 -29.89
C LYS A 2 -21.84 3.12 -29.45
N LYS A 3 -21.43 2.16 -28.61
CA LYS A 3 -22.31 1.09 -28.10
C LYS A 3 -23.14 1.49 -26.88
N ILE A 4 -22.74 2.52 -26.13
CA ILE A 4 -23.44 2.94 -24.91
C ILE A 4 -24.01 4.34 -25.15
N ARG A 5 -25.27 4.41 -25.59
CA ARG A 5 -26.01 5.67 -25.78
C ARG A 5 -26.38 6.29 -24.42
N LEU A 6 -25.37 6.65 -23.61
CA LEU A 6 -25.57 7.32 -22.32
C LEU A 6 -26.22 8.69 -22.55
N ARG A 7 -27.49 8.84 -22.16
CA ARG A 7 -28.13 10.16 -22.07
C ARG A 7 -27.81 10.76 -20.70
N LEU A 8 -27.67 12.08 -20.62
CA LEU A 8 -27.43 12.77 -19.35
C LEU A 8 -28.50 12.49 -18.28
N ARG A 9 -29.71 12.10 -18.69
CA ARG A 9 -30.79 11.68 -17.77
C ARG A 9 -30.53 10.31 -17.16
N ASP A 10 -29.83 9.40 -17.84
CA ASP A 10 -29.52 8.06 -17.34
C ASP A 10 -28.43 8.10 -16.25
N LEU A 11 -27.62 9.16 -16.19
CA LEU A 11 -26.67 9.43 -15.10
C LEU A 11 -27.36 9.76 -13.76
N PHE A 12 -28.58 10.31 -13.80
CA PHE A 12 -29.34 10.68 -12.61
C PHE A 12 -30.38 9.64 -12.18
N VAL A 13 -30.61 8.59 -12.98
CA VAL A 13 -31.43 7.44 -12.59
C VAL A 13 -30.56 6.44 -11.83
N LEU A 14 -30.19 6.79 -10.59
CA LEU A 14 -29.53 5.88 -9.66
C LEU A 14 -30.54 4.88 -9.11
N HIS A 15 -30.59 3.67 -9.67
CA HIS A 15 -31.36 2.61 -9.05
C HIS A 15 -30.76 2.28 -7.66
N ALA A 16 -31.58 2.39 -6.62
CA ALA A 16 -31.17 2.19 -5.23
C ALA A 16 -30.47 0.83 -4.97
N ALA A 17 -30.76 -0.19 -5.80
CA ALA A 17 -30.10 -1.48 -5.74
C ALA A 17 -28.60 -1.41 -6.14
N TYR A 18 -28.25 -0.71 -7.23
CA TYR A 18 -26.85 -0.54 -7.65
C TYR A 18 -26.08 0.37 -6.69
N ALA A 19 -26.72 1.41 -6.16
CA ALA A 19 -26.12 2.25 -5.13
C ALA A 19 -25.76 1.44 -3.87
N ARG A 20 -26.66 0.55 -3.42
CA ARG A 20 -26.40 -0.32 -2.26
C ARG A 20 -25.22 -1.26 -2.48
N ASP A 21 -25.12 -1.89 -3.66
CA ASP A 21 -24.02 -2.80 -3.98
C ASP A 21 -22.68 -2.06 -4.12
N PHE A 22 -22.70 -0.85 -4.68
CA PHE A 22 -21.55 0.04 -4.74
C PHE A 22 -21.06 0.43 -3.34
N PHE A 23 -21.94 0.92 -2.47
CA PHE A 23 -21.58 1.27 -1.10
C PHE A 23 -21.10 0.05 -0.31
N ARG A 24 -21.71 -1.12 -0.47
CA ARG A 24 -21.30 -2.34 0.23
C ARG A 24 -19.88 -2.80 -0.14
N SER A 25 -19.46 -2.58 -1.38
CA SER A 25 -18.16 -3.00 -1.90
C SER A 25 -17.08 -1.92 -1.74
N GLY A 26 -17.46 -0.65 -1.88
CA GLY A 26 -16.57 0.51 -1.78
C GLY A 26 -16.34 1.00 -0.34
N LEU A 27 -17.32 0.89 0.55
CA LEU A 27 -17.19 1.35 1.94
C LEU A 27 -15.99 0.70 2.67
N PRO A 28 -15.73 -0.62 2.55
CA PRO A 28 -14.54 -1.21 3.15
C PRO A 28 -13.22 -0.61 2.64
N LEU A 29 -13.14 -0.25 1.36
CA LEU A 29 -11.94 0.37 0.77
C LEU A 29 -11.76 1.80 1.29
N VAL A 30 -12.83 2.58 1.34
CA VAL A 30 -12.79 3.94 1.89
C VAL A 30 -12.35 3.90 3.34
N LEU A 31 -12.90 3.01 4.16
CA LEU A 31 -12.49 2.84 5.55
C LEU A 31 -11.03 2.43 5.68
N SER A 32 -10.53 1.55 4.80
CA SER A 32 -9.12 1.13 4.81
C SER A 32 -8.20 2.30 4.49
N ASN A 33 -8.49 3.06 3.44
CA ASN A 33 -7.69 4.22 3.06
C ASN A 33 -7.72 5.33 4.12
N THR A 34 -8.88 5.60 4.72
CA THR A 34 -9.00 6.57 5.81
C THR A 34 -8.20 6.12 7.03
N SER A 35 -8.32 4.85 7.41
CA SER A 35 -7.54 4.24 8.50
C SER A 35 -6.03 4.35 8.25
N TRP A 36 -5.59 4.07 7.03
CA TRP A 36 -4.20 4.20 6.62
C TRP A 36 -3.69 5.65 6.73
N GLY A 37 -4.49 6.63 6.28
CA GLY A 37 -4.17 8.05 6.40
C GLY A 37 -4.05 8.51 7.85
N ILE A 38 -4.99 8.10 8.72
CA ILE A 38 -4.93 8.39 10.16
C ILE A 38 -3.66 7.79 10.78
N ALA A 39 -3.36 6.53 10.44
CA ALA A 39 -2.17 5.87 10.94
C ALA A 39 -0.89 6.60 10.50
N MET A 40 -0.76 7.05 9.26
CA MET A 40 0.37 7.88 8.81
C MET A 40 0.54 9.16 9.64
N SER A 41 -0.56 9.83 9.99
CA SER A 41 -0.51 11.00 10.87
C SER A 41 -0.01 10.66 12.28
N VAL A 42 -0.46 9.54 12.85
CA VAL A 42 0.01 9.06 14.16
C VAL A 42 1.50 8.69 14.10
N GLN A 43 1.95 8.00 13.06
CA GLN A 43 3.37 7.67 12.88
C GLN A 43 4.24 8.93 12.84
N THR A 44 3.80 9.95 12.10
CA THR A 44 4.48 11.25 12.04
C THR A 44 4.53 11.92 13.41
N ALA A 45 3.44 11.86 14.19
CA ALA A 45 3.42 12.40 15.56
C ALA A 45 4.36 11.66 16.53
N ILE A 46 4.50 10.33 16.39
CA ILE A 46 5.44 9.54 17.19
C ILE A 46 6.88 9.94 16.88
N ILE A 47 7.23 10.06 15.60
CA ILE A 47 8.56 10.51 15.18
C ILE A 47 8.81 11.97 15.61
N GLY A 48 7.77 12.79 15.59
CA GLY A 48 7.73 14.15 16.14
C GLY A 48 8.25 14.28 17.57
N ARG A 49 8.16 13.21 18.37
CA ARG A 49 8.62 13.21 19.76
C ARG A 49 10.02 12.62 19.96
N LEU A 50 10.66 12.12 18.91
CA LEU A 50 12.01 11.53 18.95
C LEU A 50 13.14 12.58 18.81
N GLY A 51 12.81 13.86 18.63
CA GLY A 51 13.75 14.98 18.52
C GLY A 51 13.88 15.56 17.10
N GLU A 52 14.41 16.78 17.00
CA GLU A 52 14.46 17.54 15.74
C GLU A 52 15.24 16.83 14.63
N ALA A 53 16.38 16.20 14.96
CA ALA A 53 17.18 15.46 13.99
C ALA A 53 16.43 14.27 13.37
N ALA A 54 15.62 13.56 14.18
CA ALA A 54 14.81 12.43 13.71
C ALA A 54 13.64 12.90 12.83
N ILE A 55 13.02 14.04 13.15
CA ILE A 55 11.95 14.64 12.34
C ILE A 55 12.48 15.06 10.97
N SER A 56 13.63 15.74 10.93
CA SER A 56 14.26 16.17 9.69
C SER A 56 14.62 14.97 8.81
N ALA A 57 15.30 13.97 9.39
CA ALA A 57 15.65 12.73 8.70
C ALA A 57 14.41 11.97 8.18
N SER A 58 13.35 11.87 8.96
CA SER A 58 12.11 11.18 8.56
C SER A 58 11.35 11.92 7.47
N SER A 59 11.40 13.25 7.47
CA SER A 59 10.74 14.06 6.43
C SER A 59 11.40 13.78 5.07
N ILE A 60 12.73 13.80 5.03
CA ILE A 60 13.52 13.42 3.84
C ILE A 60 13.16 12.01 3.40
N ALA A 61 13.21 11.04 4.33
CA ALA A 61 12.90 9.65 4.05
C ALA A 61 11.48 9.48 3.49
N THR A 62 10.49 10.19 4.04
CA THR A 62 9.08 10.12 3.61
C THR A 62 8.89 10.70 2.21
N THR A 63 9.51 11.85 1.91
CA THR A 63 9.47 12.44 0.56
C THR A 63 10.04 11.48 -0.48
N ILE A 64 11.19 10.87 -0.17
CA ILE A 64 11.81 9.87 -1.05
C ILE A 64 10.90 8.65 -1.22
N PHE A 65 10.33 8.14 -0.13
CA PHE A 65 9.41 7.02 -0.17
C PHE A 65 8.20 7.32 -1.07
N GLN A 66 7.62 8.52 -0.98
CA GLN A 66 6.50 8.93 -1.83
C GLN A 66 6.88 8.89 -3.32
N VAL A 67 8.03 9.47 -3.69
CA VAL A 67 8.51 9.47 -5.10
C VAL A 67 8.69 8.05 -5.62
N VAL A 68 9.33 7.18 -4.83
CA VAL A 68 9.61 5.79 -5.23
C VAL A 68 8.33 4.97 -5.35
N THR A 69 7.37 5.18 -4.45
CA THR A 69 6.13 4.39 -4.42
C THR A 69 5.10 4.79 -5.47
N VAL A 70 5.23 5.94 -6.14
CA VAL A 70 4.31 6.35 -7.23
C VAL A 70 4.16 5.26 -8.30
N LEU A 71 5.27 4.66 -8.72
CA LEU A 71 5.26 3.57 -9.72
C LEU A 71 4.47 2.36 -9.21
N THR A 72 4.68 1.99 -7.95
CA THR A 72 3.96 0.89 -7.28
C THR A 72 2.46 1.17 -7.21
N TYR A 73 2.04 2.39 -6.86
CA TYR A 73 0.63 2.77 -6.83
C TYR A 73 -0.02 2.73 -8.23
N GLY A 74 0.70 3.17 -9.26
CA GLY A 74 0.24 3.09 -10.65
C GLY A 74 -0.01 1.65 -11.09
N VAL A 75 0.95 0.76 -10.78
CA VAL A 75 0.87 -0.66 -11.10
C VAL A 75 -0.23 -1.36 -10.30
N ALA A 76 -0.42 -1.02 -9.02
CA ALA A 76 -1.53 -1.53 -8.20
C ALA A 76 -2.89 -1.20 -8.82
N THR A 77 -3.06 0.04 -9.24
CA THR A 77 -4.31 0.52 -9.85
C THR A 77 -4.58 -0.17 -11.19
N ALA A 78 -3.56 -0.26 -12.06
CA ALA A 78 -3.66 -0.96 -13.34
C ALA A 78 -4.02 -2.44 -13.16
N SER A 79 -3.40 -3.09 -12.18
CA SER A 79 -3.64 -4.50 -11.85
C SER A 79 -5.06 -4.73 -11.35
N GLY A 80 -5.60 -3.83 -10.53
CA GLY A 80 -6.99 -3.90 -10.09
C GLY A 80 -7.98 -3.81 -11.25
N VAL A 81 -7.71 -2.96 -12.24
CA VAL A 81 -8.55 -2.87 -13.45
C VAL A 81 -8.49 -4.14 -14.29
N VAL A 82 -7.29 -4.67 -14.55
CA VAL A 82 -7.11 -5.90 -15.34
C VAL A 82 -7.77 -7.09 -14.68
N ILE A 83 -7.53 -7.29 -13.38
CA ILE A 83 -8.12 -8.39 -12.60
C ILE A 83 -9.64 -8.21 -12.50
N GLY A 84 -10.12 -7.02 -12.15
CA GLY A 84 -11.56 -6.75 -12.04
C GLY A 84 -12.32 -6.98 -13.35
N LYS A 85 -11.75 -6.55 -14.48
CA LYS A 85 -12.32 -6.82 -15.81
C LYS A 85 -12.38 -8.31 -16.10
N THR A 86 -11.28 -9.03 -15.90
CA THR A 86 -11.18 -10.47 -16.21
C THR A 86 -12.09 -11.32 -15.32
N VAL A 87 -12.24 -10.93 -14.04
CA VAL A 87 -13.21 -11.54 -13.11
C VAL A 87 -14.64 -11.27 -13.56
N GLY A 88 -14.96 -10.05 -14.02
CA GLY A 88 -16.27 -9.71 -14.56
C GLY A 88 -16.65 -10.46 -15.85
N GLU A 89 -15.66 -10.85 -16.65
CA GLU A 89 -15.85 -11.69 -17.85
C GLU A 89 -15.99 -13.19 -17.53
N GLY A 90 -15.87 -13.60 -16.26
CA GLY A 90 -15.97 -15.00 -15.84
C GLY A 90 -14.75 -15.86 -16.20
N ARG A 91 -13.65 -15.26 -16.68
CA ARG A 91 -12.44 -15.97 -17.11
C ARG A 91 -11.49 -16.25 -15.94
N ILE A 92 -11.93 -17.12 -15.03
CA ILE A 92 -11.23 -17.38 -13.74
C ILE A 92 -9.82 -17.95 -13.92
N ASP A 93 -9.57 -18.74 -14.97
CA ASP A 93 -8.24 -19.32 -15.20
C ASP A 93 -7.24 -18.26 -15.70
N ASP A 94 -7.68 -17.33 -16.55
CA ASP A 94 -6.89 -16.17 -16.99
C ASP A 94 -6.50 -15.30 -15.78
N VAL A 95 -7.43 -15.11 -14.81
CA VAL A 95 -7.17 -14.36 -13.56
C VAL A 95 -6.01 -14.97 -12.77
N LYS A 96 -5.92 -16.30 -12.70
CA LYS A 96 -4.83 -16.98 -11.96
C LYS A 96 -3.48 -16.76 -12.65
N GLN A 97 -3.45 -16.82 -13.98
CA GLN A 97 -2.24 -16.59 -14.77
C GLN A 97 -1.78 -15.13 -14.69
N TYR A 98 -2.72 -14.18 -14.79
CA TYR A 98 -2.42 -12.76 -14.61
C TYR A 98 -1.94 -12.46 -13.20
N ALA A 99 -2.57 -13.02 -12.16
CA ALA A 99 -2.12 -12.81 -10.79
C ALA A 99 -0.68 -13.28 -10.56
N LYS A 100 -0.27 -14.43 -11.11
CA LYS A 100 1.12 -14.91 -11.04
C LYS A 100 2.09 -13.99 -11.78
N THR A 101 1.71 -13.57 -13.00
CA THR A 101 2.55 -12.69 -13.83
C THR A 101 2.75 -11.33 -13.16
N LEU A 102 1.68 -10.77 -12.60
CA LEU A 102 1.69 -9.52 -11.86
C LEU A 102 2.53 -9.61 -10.59
N GLN A 103 2.45 -10.70 -9.82
CA GLN A 103 3.32 -10.92 -8.65
C GLN A 103 4.82 -10.86 -9.02
N VAL A 104 5.23 -11.49 -10.12
CA VAL A 104 6.62 -11.44 -10.59
C VAL A 104 6.99 -10.02 -11.01
N LEU A 105 6.11 -9.34 -11.74
CA LEU A 105 6.29 -7.94 -12.13
C LEU A 105 6.52 -7.03 -10.91
N TYR A 106 5.74 -7.22 -9.84
CA TYR A 106 5.86 -6.44 -8.61
C TYR A 106 7.22 -6.63 -7.92
N LEU A 107 7.75 -7.86 -7.91
CA LEU A 107 9.07 -8.15 -7.37
C LEU A 107 10.18 -7.50 -8.20
N ILE A 108 10.06 -7.52 -9.53
CA ILE A 108 11.01 -6.85 -10.43
C ILE A 108 10.99 -5.34 -10.19
N ILE A 109 9.79 -4.73 -10.13
CA ILE A 109 9.64 -3.30 -9.85
C ILE A 109 10.22 -2.96 -8.48
N GLY A 110 9.93 -3.78 -7.45
CA GLY A 110 10.49 -3.61 -6.11
C GLY A 110 12.02 -3.69 -6.08
N ALA A 111 12.62 -4.64 -6.80
CA ALA A 111 14.06 -4.77 -6.89
C ALA A 111 14.71 -3.57 -7.62
N VAL A 112 14.16 -3.17 -8.76
CA VAL A 112 14.65 -2.03 -9.55
C VAL A 112 14.54 -0.73 -8.78
N THR A 113 13.41 -0.49 -8.13
CA THR A 113 13.19 0.71 -7.31
C THR A 113 14.08 0.75 -6.08
N SER A 114 14.30 -0.40 -5.41
CA SER A 114 15.24 -0.50 -4.28
C SER A 114 16.68 -0.23 -4.70
N LEU A 115 17.13 -0.78 -5.83
CA LEU A 115 18.46 -0.52 -6.40
C LEU A 115 18.65 0.94 -6.80
N ALA A 116 17.65 1.53 -7.47
CA ALA A 116 17.67 2.94 -7.83
C ALA A 116 17.76 3.85 -6.59
N LEU A 117 17.01 3.49 -5.53
CA LEU A 117 17.04 4.22 -4.27
C LEU A 117 18.40 4.09 -3.56
N LEU A 118 19.01 2.91 -3.56
CA LEU A 118 20.36 2.71 -2.99
C LEU A 118 21.42 3.57 -3.71
N GLY A 119 21.34 3.68 -5.04
CA GLY A 119 22.25 4.53 -5.82
C GLY A 119 21.99 6.02 -5.59
N ALA A 120 20.72 6.43 -5.47
CA ALA A 120 20.35 7.83 -5.30
C ALA A 120 20.46 8.33 -3.85
N LYS A 121 20.57 7.45 -2.84
CA LYS A 121 20.49 7.84 -1.43
C LYS A 121 21.46 8.95 -1.04
N GLN A 122 22.68 8.91 -1.58
CA GLN A 122 23.75 9.81 -1.17
C GLN A 122 23.54 11.19 -1.79
N PHE A 123 23.21 11.23 -3.07
CA PHE A 123 22.84 12.45 -3.77
C PHE A 123 21.64 13.17 -3.13
N ILE A 124 20.62 12.40 -2.72
CA ILE A 124 19.42 13.00 -2.12
C ILE A 124 19.71 13.59 -0.74
N VAL A 125 20.50 12.92 0.10
CA VAL A 125 20.84 13.46 1.44
C VAL A 125 21.73 14.69 1.32
N ASP A 126 22.69 14.70 0.39
CA ASP A 126 23.56 15.86 0.15
C ASP A 126 22.78 17.09 -0.35
N LEU A 127 21.70 16.87 -1.10
CA LEU A 127 20.83 17.95 -1.59
C LEU A 127 20.11 18.69 -0.45
N TYR A 128 19.83 18.02 0.66
CA TYR A 128 18.99 18.56 1.74
C TYR A 128 19.71 19.49 2.74
N LYS A 129 21.03 19.73 2.60
CA LYS A 129 21.84 20.63 3.47
C LYS A 129 21.42 20.59 4.96
N VAL A 130 21.36 19.39 5.53
CA VAL A 130 20.99 19.17 6.94
C VAL A 130 22.22 19.08 7.84
N THR A 131 22.01 19.12 9.15
CA THR A 131 23.08 18.89 10.13
C THR A 131 23.71 17.49 9.95
N PRO A 132 25.00 17.30 10.29
CA PRO A 132 25.68 16.01 10.11
C PRO A 132 24.98 14.85 10.85
N GLU A 133 24.39 15.15 12.01
CA GLU A 133 23.60 14.17 12.79
C GLU A 133 22.32 13.75 12.06
N SER A 134 21.58 14.70 11.48
CA SER A 134 20.37 14.42 10.69
C SER A 134 20.71 13.68 9.40
N ALA A 135 21.84 13.98 8.78
CA ALA A 135 22.31 13.26 7.58
C ALA A 135 22.58 11.78 7.87
N SER A 136 23.27 11.49 8.98
CA SER A 136 23.56 10.12 9.42
C SER A 136 22.27 9.32 9.69
N LEU A 137 21.29 9.94 10.37
CA LEU A 137 19.98 9.34 10.59
C LEU A 137 19.20 9.15 9.28
N ALA A 138 19.24 10.12 8.38
CA ALA A 138 18.57 10.03 7.07
C ALA A 138 19.14 8.87 6.24
N HIS A 139 20.46 8.68 6.22
CA HIS A 139 21.06 7.52 5.55
C HIS A 139 20.59 6.19 6.14
N SER A 140 20.48 6.11 7.48
CA SER A 140 19.99 4.92 8.17
C SER A 140 18.51 4.64 7.84
N PHE A 141 17.68 5.68 7.83
CA PHE A 141 16.26 5.56 7.47
C PHE A 141 16.09 5.17 6.00
N ILE A 142 16.88 5.72 5.09
CA ILE A 142 16.82 5.36 3.67
C ILE A 142 17.24 3.90 3.47
N LEU A 143 18.25 3.39 4.19
CA LEU A 143 18.60 1.96 4.13
C LEU A 143 17.43 1.06 4.55
N ILE A 144 16.72 1.42 5.63
CA ILE A 144 15.50 0.73 6.05
C ILE A 144 14.43 0.81 4.96
N LEU A 145 14.29 1.99 4.32
CA LEU A 145 13.36 2.17 3.20
C LEU A 145 13.70 1.29 2.01
N CYS A 146 14.97 1.10 1.65
CA CYS A 146 15.36 0.24 0.53
C CYS A 146 14.87 -1.19 0.72
N VAL A 147 14.95 -1.73 1.94
CA VAL A 147 14.46 -3.08 2.26
C VAL A 147 12.93 -3.11 2.26
N THR A 148 12.30 -2.11 2.89
CA THR A 148 10.84 -2.08 3.04
C THR A 148 10.10 -1.76 1.75
N VAL A 149 10.71 -1.01 0.81
CA VAL A 149 10.17 -0.73 -0.53
C VAL A 149 9.96 -1.99 -1.34
N VAL A 150 10.85 -3.00 -1.23
CA VAL A 150 10.64 -4.29 -1.89
C VAL A 150 9.36 -4.95 -1.37
N GLY A 151 9.16 -4.89 -0.04
CA GLY A 151 7.95 -5.39 0.60
C GLY A 151 6.70 -4.62 0.18
N THR A 152 6.71 -3.29 0.27
CA THR A 152 5.59 -2.43 -0.15
C THR A 152 5.25 -2.65 -1.62
N SER A 153 6.26 -2.81 -2.49
CA SER A 153 6.07 -3.03 -3.92
C SER A 153 5.34 -4.33 -4.23
N TYR A 154 5.48 -5.34 -3.37
CA TYR A 154 4.71 -6.58 -3.49
C TYR A 154 3.36 -6.49 -2.79
N GLN A 155 3.35 -6.07 -1.53
CA GLN A 155 2.18 -6.13 -0.64
C GLN A 155 1.05 -5.20 -1.10
N MET A 156 1.36 -3.96 -1.48
CA MET A 156 0.33 -3.00 -1.90
C MET A 156 -0.38 -3.48 -3.16
N PRO A 157 0.29 -3.70 -4.31
CA PRO A 157 -0.38 -4.15 -5.53
C PRO A 157 -1.04 -5.54 -5.41
N ALA A 158 -0.51 -6.43 -4.57
CA ALA A 158 -1.11 -7.73 -4.31
C ALA A 158 -2.46 -7.63 -3.59
N LEU A 159 -2.54 -6.85 -2.51
CA LEU A 159 -3.77 -6.73 -1.73
C LEU A 159 -4.74 -5.72 -2.36
N THR A 160 -4.30 -4.49 -2.62
CA THR A 160 -5.19 -3.42 -3.11
C THR A 160 -5.42 -3.49 -4.61
N GLY A 161 -4.49 -4.05 -5.39
CA GLY A 161 -4.68 -4.32 -6.81
C GLY A 161 -5.43 -5.62 -7.04
N ILE A 162 -4.78 -6.77 -6.75
CA ILE A 162 -5.32 -8.09 -7.11
C ILE A 162 -6.52 -8.49 -6.25
N VAL A 163 -6.38 -8.52 -4.91
CA VAL A 163 -7.44 -9.02 -4.00
C VAL A 163 -8.66 -8.12 -3.99
N SER A 164 -8.47 -6.80 -3.89
CA SER A 164 -9.59 -5.85 -3.98
C SER A 164 -10.22 -5.83 -5.38
N GLY A 165 -9.40 -5.93 -6.44
CA GLY A 165 -9.88 -6.01 -7.82
C GLY A 165 -10.72 -7.26 -8.09
N GLY A 166 -10.44 -8.38 -7.41
CA GLY A 166 -11.24 -9.60 -7.48
C GLY A 166 -12.49 -9.64 -6.59
N GLY A 167 -12.77 -8.58 -5.82
CA GLY A 167 -14.03 -8.42 -5.09
C GLY A 167 -14.00 -8.73 -3.59
N GLU A 168 -12.84 -9.05 -3.00
CA GLU A 168 -12.72 -9.31 -1.55
C GLU A 168 -12.13 -8.11 -0.76
N THR A 169 -12.80 -6.96 -0.83
CA THR A 169 -12.34 -5.70 -0.22
C THR A 169 -12.34 -5.70 1.31
N LYS A 170 -13.24 -6.48 1.95
CA LYS A 170 -13.32 -6.61 3.41
C LYS A 170 -12.05 -7.22 4.02
N PHE A 171 -11.44 -8.18 3.33
CA PHE A 171 -10.21 -8.81 3.81
C PHE A 171 -9.08 -7.79 3.90
N VAL A 172 -8.96 -6.91 2.89
CA VAL A 172 -7.96 -5.84 2.86
C VAL A 172 -8.15 -4.90 4.04
N LEU A 173 -9.39 -4.49 4.33
CA LEU A 173 -9.72 -3.67 5.50
C LEU A 173 -9.29 -4.32 6.82
N TYR A 174 -9.71 -5.56 7.08
CA TYR A 174 -9.39 -6.23 8.35
C TYR A 174 -7.89 -6.47 8.51
N ASN A 175 -7.21 -6.88 7.44
CA ASN A 175 -5.78 -7.05 7.44
C ASN A 175 -5.06 -5.72 7.76
N ASP A 176 -5.49 -4.62 7.14
CA ASP A 176 -4.86 -3.33 7.38
C ASP A 176 -5.11 -2.85 8.81
N ILE A 177 -6.33 -2.96 9.34
CA ILE A 177 -6.64 -2.58 10.73
C ILE A 177 -5.81 -3.40 11.72
N ILE A 178 -5.79 -4.73 11.60
CA ILE A 178 -5.10 -5.60 12.58
C ILE A 178 -3.59 -5.31 12.59
N PHE A 179 -2.95 -5.31 11.42
CA PHE A 179 -1.50 -5.12 11.37
C PHE A 179 -1.10 -3.68 11.68
N MET A 180 -1.82 -2.68 11.18
CA MET A 180 -1.48 -1.28 11.38
C MET A 180 -1.76 -0.84 12.82
N TRP A 181 -2.96 -1.11 13.35
CA TRP A 181 -3.40 -0.59 14.64
C TRP A 181 -3.08 -1.50 15.82
N CYS A 182 -3.11 -2.83 15.67
CA CYS A 182 -2.87 -3.73 16.80
C CYS A 182 -1.41 -4.14 16.95
N ILE A 183 -0.63 -4.10 15.86
CA ILE A 183 0.78 -4.54 15.89
C ILE A 183 1.71 -3.33 15.77
N VAL A 184 1.63 -2.59 14.67
CA VAL A 184 2.70 -1.65 14.30
C VAL A 184 2.66 -0.38 15.14
N LEU A 185 1.49 0.23 15.31
CA LEU A 185 1.35 1.42 16.15
C LEU A 185 1.73 1.13 17.62
N PRO A 186 1.21 0.08 18.29
CA PRO A 186 1.59 -0.25 19.66
C PRO A 186 3.08 -0.57 19.81
N VAL A 187 3.64 -1.39 18.91
CA VAL A 187 5.08 -1.72 18.95
C VAL A 187 5.93 -0.47 18.76
N SER A 188 5.55 0.43 17.86
CA SER A 188 6.27 1.70 17.65
C SER A 188 6.17 2.63 18.86
N MET A 189 5.01 2.70 19.52
CA MET A 189 4.83 3.50 20.74
C MET A 189 5.63 2.93 21.91
N VAL A 190 5.65 1.61 22.09
CA VAL A 190 6.47 0.96 23.12
C VAL A 190 7.96 1.20 22.86
N SER A 191 8.40 1.06 21.60
CA SER A 191 9.79 1.36 21.20
C SER A 191 10.18 2.82 21.49
N ALA A 192 9.29 3.77 21.16
CA ALA A 192 9.54 5.20 21.30
C ALA A 192 9.48 5.68 22.77
N PHE A 193 8.45 5.30 23.51
CA PHE A 193 8.15 5.90 24.82
C PHE A 193 8.61 5.06 26.01
N VAL A 194 8.56 3.72 25.90
CA VAL A 194 8.89 2.82 27.02
C VAL A 194 10.37 2.45 26.98
N LEU A 195 10.84 1.98 25.83
CA LEU A 195 12.20 1.45 25.69
C LEU A 195 13.25 2.52 25.34
N LYS A 196 12.82 3.73 24.99
CA LYS A 196 13.68 4.85 24.54
C LYS A 196 14.75 4.40 23.53
N LEU A 197 14.36 3.51 22.62
CA LEU A 197 15.29 2.93 21.65
C LEU A 197 15.73 3.98 20.63
N PRO A 198 16.89 3.78 19.98
CA PRO A 198 17.37 4.67 18.93
C PRO A 198 16.28 4.93 17.89
N SER A 199 16.22 6.17 17.38
CA SER A 199 15.22 6.60 16.39
C SER A 199 15.18 5.69 15.15
N THR A 200 16.32 5.12 14.77
CA THR A 200 16.47 4.10 13.71
C THR A 200 15.67 2.83 13.97
N VAL A 201 15.66 2.32 15.21
CA VAL A 201 14.93 1.10 15.56
C VAL A 201 13.43 1.35 15.56
N THR A 202 13.01 2.49 16.12
CA THR A 202 11.59 2.88 16.09
C THR A 202 11.09 3.07 14.65
N PHE A 203 11.91 3.65 13.76
CA PHE A 203 11.57 3.78 12.34
C PHE A 203 11.52 2.41 11.63
N ALA A 204 12.44 1.49 11.95
CA ALA A 204 12.38 0.12 11.43
C ALA A 204 11.11 -0.60 11.87
N CYS A 205 10.70 -0.48 13.15
CA CYS A 205 9.45 -1.03 13.65
C CYS A 205 8.23 -0.44 12.93
N LEU A 206 8.21 0.87 12.67
CA LEU A 206 7.14 1.53 11.93
C LEU A 206 6.98 0.99 10.50
N LYS A 207 8.09 0.65 9.84
CA LYS A 207 8.08 0.14 8.46
C LYS A 207 8.03 -1.38 8.36
N SER A 208 8.16 -2.10 9.48
CA SER A 208 8.10 -3.57 9.51
C SER A 208 6.74 -4.13 9.09
N ASP A 209 5.67 -3.33 9.15
CA ASP A 209 4.32 -3.72 8.71
C ASP A 209 4.30 -4.21 7.27
N GLN A 210 5.07 -3.55 6.41
CA GLN A 210 5.13 -3.83 4.98
C GLN A 210 5.64 -5.24 4.72
N ILE A 211 6.64 -5.68 5.48
CA ILE A 211 7.24 -7.02 5.36
C ILE A 211 6.29 -8.07 5.95
N LEU A 212 5.70 -7.81 7.12
CA LEU A 212 4.76 -8.75 7.74
C LEU A 212 3.53 -9.00 6.86
N LYS A 213 2.97 -7.92 6.29
CA LYS A 213 1.83 -8.00 5.37
C LYS A 213 2.18 -8.66 4.03
N CYS A 214 3.45 -8.71 3.61
CA CYS A 214 3.86 -9.45 2.39
C CYS A 214 3.54 -10.93 2.48
N ALA A 215 3.83 -11.56 3.61
CA ALA A 215 3.58 -13.00 3.80
C ALA A 215 2.08 -13.30 3.68
N VAL A 216 1.24 -12.47 4.32
CA VAL A 216 -0.22 -12.60 4.24
C VAL A 216 -0.72 -12.34 2.82
N ALA A 217 -0.18 -11.34 2.14
CA ALA A 217 -0.51 -11.04 0.74
C ALA A 217 -0.18 -12.23 -0.17
N ALA A 218 1.01 -12.81 -0.06
CA ALA A 218 1.43 -13.95 -0.86
C ALA A 218 0.52 -15.17 -0.64
N VAL A 219 0.23 -15.50 0.62
CA VAL A 219 -0.67 -16.62 0.97
C VAL A 219 -2.07 -16.36 0.43
N LYS A 220 -2.60 -15.14 0.57
CA LYS A 220 -3.96 -14.83 0.15
C LYS A 220 -4.10 -14.85 -1.36
N VAL A 221 -3.19 -14.22 -2.11
CA VAL A 221 -3.27 -14.20 -3.57
C VAL A 221 -3.16 -15.62 -4.13
N ASN A 222 -2.29 -16.46 -3.57
CA ASN A 222 -2.11 -17.85 -4.02
C ASN A 222 -3.22 -18.81 -3.58
N ARG A 223 -4.11 -18.39 -2.66
CA ARG A 223 -5.27 -19.20 -2.26
C ARG A 223 -6.47 -19.06 -3.19
N TYR A 224 -6.49 -18.08 -4.11
CA TYR A 224 -7.55 -17.81 -5.10
C TYR A 224 -9.00 -17.71 -4.59
N ARG A 225 -9.26 -17.88 -3.29
CA ARG A 225 -10.58 -17.74 -2.62
C ARG A 225 -11.14 -16.31 -2.63
N TRP A 226 -10.33 -15.35 -3.08
CA TRP A 226 -10.67 -13.94 -3.19
C TRP A 226 -11.44 -13.61 -4.48
N ILE A 227 -11.46 -14.51 -5.46
CA ILE A 227 -12.16 -14.28 -6.73
C ILE A 227 -13.67 -14.40 -6.49
N ARG A 228 -14.38 -13.27 -6.57
CA ARG A 228 -15.83 -13.20 -6.44
C ARG A 228 -16.42 -12.43 -7.61
N VAL A 229 -17.29 -13.07 -8.37
CA VAL A 229 -18.06 -12.39 -9.41
C VAL A 229 -19.13 -11.55 -8.71
N LEU A 230 -18.98 -10.23 -8.75
CA LEU A 230 -19.91 -9.27 -8.12
C LEU A 230 -21.02 -8.82 -9.08
N THR A 231 -20.90 -9.14 -10.37
CA THR A 231 -21.92 -8.82 -11.38
C THR A 231 -23.09 -9.79 -11.28
N ARG A 232 -24.30 -9.23 -11.22
CA ARG A 232 -25.53 -10.01 -11.38
C ARG A 232 -25.59 -10.57 -12.81
N PRO A 233 -26.14 -11.78 -13.04
CA PRO A 233 -26.39 -12.24 -14.39
C PRO A 233 -27.21 -11.19 -15.14
N ALA A 234 -26.85 -10.93 -16.40
CA ALA A 234 -27.64 -10.06 -17.26
C ALA A 234 -29.02 -10.73 -17.43
N GLU A 235 -30.06 -10.10 -16.89
CA GLU A 235 -31.46 -10.42 -17.20
C GLU A 235 -31.79 -10.02 -18.64
#